data_AF-A0A9D2QEX8-F1
#
_entry.id   AF-A0A9D2QEX8-F1
#
_cell.length_a   1.000
_cell.length_b   1.000
_cell.length_c   1.000
_cell.angle_alpha   90.00
_cell.angle_beta   90.00
_cell.angle_gamma   90.00
#
_symmetry.space_group_name_H-M   'P 1'
#
loop_
_entity.id
_entity.type
_entity.pdbx_description
1 polymer ?
#
loop_
_entity_poly.entity_id
_entity_poly.type
_entity_poly.pdbx_seq_one_letter_code
_entity_poly.pdbx_strand_id
1 'polypeptide(L)'
;MGVNMQIRNVPEGVRDRIAERAAAKGQSIQAYLLEMVEREARFAGNAATFDITSGRRTSITVNDAVDVVREGREGGAEVDRGDLHGELG
;
A
#
# COMPACT_ATOMS: atom_id res chain seq x y z
N MET A 1 -0.81 -20.49 11.59
CA MET A 1 -0.53 -21.70 10.78
C MET A 1 0.07 -21.23 9.46
N GLY A 2 1.31 -21.58 9.17
CA GLY A 2 1.98 -21.21 7.92
C GLY A 2 2.16 -22.42 7.00
N VAL A 3 2.09 -22.20 5.69
CA VAL A 3 2.38 -23.23 4.67
C VAL A 3 3.82 -23.05 4.19
N ASN A 4 4.55 -24.15 4.02
CA ASN A 4 5.89 -24.11 3.44
C ASN A 4 5.81 -23.91 1.91
N MET A 5 6.54 -22.92 1.39
CA MET A 5 6.67 -22.66 -0.04
C MET A 5 8.13 -22.89 -0.47
N GLN A 6 8.33 -23.67 -1.52
CA GLN A 6 9.65 -23.91 -2.13
C GLN A 6 9.73 -23.29 -3.52
N ILE A 7 10.80 -22.53 -3.76
CA ILE A 7 11.12 -21.96 -5.07
C ILE A 7 12.14 -22.88 -5.74
N ARG A 8 11.80 -23.41 -6.92
CA ARG A 8 12.67 -24.34 -7.68
C ARG A 8 13.37 -23.64 -8.83
N ASN A 9 14.47 -24.23 -9.29
CA ASN A 9 15.25 -23.76 -10.45
C ASN A 9 15.81 -22.34 -10.30
N VAL A 10 16.22 -21.96 -9.08
CA VAL A 10 16.87 -20.67 -8.84
C VAL A 10 18.30 -20.74 -9.35
N PRO A 11 18.72 -19.88 -10.29
CA PRO A 11 20.12 -19.82 -10.72
C PRO A 11 21.03 -19.46 -9.54
N GLU A 12 22.21 -20.07 -9.49
CA GLU A 12 23.14 -19.90 -8.36
C GLU A 12 23.47 -18.42 -8.10
N GLY A 13 23.80 -17.67 -9.15
CA GLY A 13 24.07 -16.23 -9.02
C GLY A 13 22.88 -15.38 -8.56
N VAL A 14 21.63 -15.86 -8.72
CA VAL A 14 20.44 -15.18 -8.16
C VAL A 14 20.33 -15.47 -6.67
N ARG A 15 20.51 -16.75 -6.28
CA ARG A 15 20.51 -17.16 -4.86
C ARG A 15 21.59 -16.40 -4.09
N ASP A 16 22.79 -16.28 -4.62
CA ASP A 16 23.93 -15.64 -3.94
C ASP A 16 23.67 -14.15 -3.72
N ARG A 17 23.14 -13.44 -4.73
CA ARG A 17 22.73 -12.03 -4.58
C ARG A 17 21.63 -11.84 -3.54
N ILE A 18 20.72 -12.79 -3.41
CA ILE A 18 19.69 -12.76 -2.36
C ILE A 18 20.32 -13.01 -0.99
N ALA A 19 21.27 -13.95 -0.90
CA ALA A 19 22.02 -14.24 0.32
C ALA A 19 22.80 -13.03 0.82
N GLU A 20 23.53 -12.36 -0.06
CA GLU A 20 24.26 -11.12 0.23
C GLU A 20 23.33 -10.02 0.76
N ARG A 21 22.17 -9.82 0.10
CA ARG A 21 21.19 -8.82 0.54
C ARG A 21 20.56 -9.16 1.89
N ALA A 22 20.29 -10.43 2.15
CA ALA A 22 19.78 -10.89 3.43
C ALA A 22 20.83 -10.67 4.54
N ALA A 23 22.09 -11.03 4.28
CA ALA A 23 23.20 -10.85 5.21
C ALA A 23 23.45 -9.37 5.52
N ALA A 24 23.39 -8.48 4.52
CA ALA A 24 23.51 -7.04 4.70
C ALA A 24 22.40 -6.45 5.61
N LYS A 25 21.26 -7.13 5.71
CA LYS A 25 20.16 -6.78 6.63
C LYS A 25 20.18 -7.56 7.95
N GLY A 26 21.18 -8.40 8.19
CA GLY A 26 21.25 -9.27 9.37
C GLY A 26 20.15 -10.34 9.41
N GLN A 27 19.57 -10.68 8.27
CA GLN A 27 18.45 -11.61 8.15
C GLN A 27 18.91 -12.93 7.52
N SER A 28 18.21 -14.02 7.85
CA SER A 28 18.32 -15.25 7.07
C SER A 28 17.67 -15.07 5.69
N ILE A 29 18.11 -15.82 4.69
CA ILE A 29 17.51 -15.82 3.34
C ILE A 29 16.00 -16.07 3.42
N GLN A 30 15.58 -17.01 4.26
CA GLN A 30 14.17 -17.35 4.42
C GLN A 30 13.35 -16.18 4.97
N ALA A 31 13.87 -15.47 5.98
CA ALA A 31 13.19 -14.30 6.55
C ALA A 31 13.14 -13.15 5.54
N TYR A 32 14.22 -12.92 4.81
CA TYR A 32 14.30 -11.91 3.75
C TYR A 32 13.30 -12.18 2.61
N LEU A 33 13.20 -13.44 2.16
CA LEU A 33 12.24 -13.85 1.14
C LEU A 33 10.80 -13.76 1.64
N LEU A 34 10.54 -14.12 2.90
CA LEU A 34 9.22 -13.97 3.50
C LEU A 34 8.80 -12.49 3.53
N GLU A 35 9.68 -11.59 3.99
CA GLU A 35 9.41 -10.14 3.98
C GLU A 35 9.12 -9.62 2.57
N MET A 36 9.87 -10.12 1.57
CA MET A 36 9.66 -9.76 0.17
C MET A 36 8.28 -10.21 -0.33
N VAL A 37 7.88 -11.44 -0.05
CA VAL A 37 6.57 -11.98 -0.45
C VAL A 37 5.42 -11.27 0.28
N GLU A 38 5.56 -11.00 1.58
CA GLU A 38 4.55 -10.26 2.35
C GLU A 38 4.38 -8.84 1.84
N ARG A 39 5.49 -8.17 1.54
CA ARG A 39 5.49 -6.83 0.96
C ARG A 39 4.78 -6.82 -0.39
N GLU A 40 5.10 -7.77 -1.26
CA GLU A 40 4.46 -7.91 -2.56
C GLU A 40 2.96 -8.18 -2.43
N ALA A 41 2.55 -9.09 -1.54
CA ALA A 41 1.13 -9.39 -1.30
C ALA A 41 0.36 -8.17 -0.77
N ARG A 42 0.97 -7.36 0.10
CA ARG A 42 0.38 -6.09 0.55
C ARG A 42 0.21 -5.10 -0.59
N PHE A 43 1.20 -5.00 -1.48
CA PHE A 43 1.10 -4.15 -2.65
C PHE A 43 0.06 -4.64 -3.65
N ALA A 44 -0.05 -5.95 -3.90
CA ALA A 44 -1.07 -6.53 -4.77
C ALA A 44 -2.48 -6.38 -4.18
N GLY A 45 -2.66 -6.55 -2.86
CA GLY A 45 -3.93 -6.28 -2.19
C GLY A 45 -4.33 -4.81 -2.23
N ASN A 46 -3.36 -3.91 -2.04
CA ASN A 46 -3.57 -2.48 -2.22
C ASN A 46 -3.87 -2.15 -3.68
N ALA A 47 -3.16 -2.73 -4.65
CA ALA A 47 -3.43 -2.54 -6.07
C ALA A 47 -4.83 -3.01 -6.45
N ALA A 48 -5.32 -4.14 -5.93
CA ALA A 48 -6.70 -4.57 -6.11
C ALA A 48 -7.72 -3.60 -5.48
N THR A 49 -7.37 -2.97 -4.35
CA THR A 49 -8.18 -1.91 -3.73
C THR A 49 -8.14 -0.61 -4.54
N PHE A 50 -6.98 -0.29 -5.13
CA PHE A 50 -6.81 0.83 -6.04
C PHE A 50 -7.47 0.57 -7.41
N ASP A 51 -7.59 -0.67 -7.87
CA ASP A 51 -8.25 -1.02 -9.13
C ASP A 51 -9.78 -0.84 -9.02
N ILE A 52 -10.36 -1.18 -7.85
CA ILE A 52 -11.77 -0.86 -7.53
C ILE A 52 -12.02 0.66 -7.51
N THR A 53 -11.04 1.48 -7.13
CA THR A 53 -11.16 2.95 -7.14
C THR A 53 -10.71 3.60 -8.46
N SER A 54 -9.97 2.89 -9.30
CA SER A 54 -9.50 3.35 -10.62
C SER A 54 -10.64 3.51 -11.64
N GLY A 55 -11.80 2.90 -11.38
CA GLY A 55 -13.04 3.15 -12.14
C GLY A 55 -13.64 4.56 -11.94
N ARG A 56 -13.10 5.38 -11.02
CA ARG A 56 -13.51 6.78 -10.79
C ARG A 56 -12.35 7.76 -10.97
N ARG A 57 -11.61 7.65 -12.06
CA ARG A 57 -10.53 8.59 -12.38
C ARG A 57 -11.10 9.90 -12.92
N THR A 58 -11.58 10.78 -12.03
CA THR A 58 -11.56 12.23 -12.32
C THR A 58 -10.11 12.67 -12.17
N SER A 59 -9.52 13.21 -13.23
CA SER A 59 -8.13 13.69 -13.21
C SER A 59 -8.04 14.95 -12.36
N ILE A 60 -7.75 14.80 -11.07
CA ILE A 60 -7.43 15.92 -10.19
C ILE A 60 -5.96 16.27 -10.41
N THR A 61 -5.71 17.45 -10.95
CA THR A 61 -4.37 18.01 -11.17
C THR A 61 -3.85 18.63 -9.89
N VAL A 62 -2.52 18.80 -9.74
CA VAL A 62 -1.91 19.48 -8.58
C VAL A 62 -2.50 20.88 -8.36
N ASN A 63 -2.93 21.57 -9.43
CA ASN A 63 -3.63 22.85 -9.33
C ASN A 63 -5.02 22.73 -8.67
N ASP A 64 -5.79 21.66 -8.95
CA ASP A 64 -7.10 21.42 -8.31
C ASP A 64 -6.95 21.21 -6.80
N ALA A 65 -5.86 20.57 -6.36
CA ALA A 65 -5.56 20.39 -4.94
C ALA A 65 -5.20 21.72 -4.24
N VAL A 66 -4.55 22.66 -4.96
CA VAL A 66 -4.22 23.98 -4.43
C VAL A 66 -5.45 24.89 -4.38
N ASP A 67 -6.35 24.79 -5.35
CA ASP A 67 -7.60 25.56 -5.39
C ASP A 67 -8.54 25.17 -4.24
N VAL A 68 -8.69 23.88 -3.93
CA VAL A 68 -9.48 23.42 -2.76
C VAL A 68 -8.94 23.96 -1.44
N VAL A 69 -7.60 24.02 -1.28
CA VAL A 69 -6.97 24.54 -0.07
C VAL A 69 -7.10 26.06 0.03
N ARG A 70 -7.12 26.77 -1.10
CA ARG A 70 -7.33 28.22 -1.16
C ARG A 70 -8.78 28.59 -0.87
N GLU A 71 -9.73 27.86 -1.45
CA GLU A 71 -11.16 28.03 -1.26
C GLU A 71 -11.55 27.88 0.21
N GLY A 72 -11.01 26.86 0.91
CA GLY A 72 -11.25 26.69 2.35
C GLY A 72 -10.66 27.79 3.26
N ARG A 73 -9.76 28.65 2.74
CA ARG A 73 -9.24 29.82 3.48
C ARG A 73 -10.04 31.10 3.23
N GLU A 74 -10.71 31.22 2.09
CA GLU A 74 -11.40 32.45 1.65
C GLU A 74 -12.92 32.36 1.85
N GLY A 75 -13.51 31.16 1.85
CA GLY A 75 -14.91 30.91 2.18
C GLY A 75 -15.01 29.77 3.20
N GLY A 76 -15.52 30.06 4.40
CA GLY A 76 -15.67 29.07 5.47
C GLY A 76 -16.43 27.84 4.97
N ALA A 77 -15.72 26.71 4.84
CA ALA A 77 -16.28 25.50 4.29
C ALA A 77 -17.47 25.02 5.15
N GLU A 78 -18.63 24.88 4.51
CA GLU A 78 -19.75 24.14 5.07
C GLU A 78 -19.30 22.68 5.22
N VAL A 79 -18.95 22.31 6.45
CA VAL A 79 -18.67 20.93 6.81
C VAL A 79 -20.00 20.20 6.87
N ASP A 80 -20.24 19.30 5.91
CA ASP A 80 -21.30 18.30 6.02
C ASP A 80 -20.96 17.34 7.17
N ARG A 81 -21.31 17.75 8.39
CA ARG A 81 -21.24 16.92 9.58
C ARG A 81 -22.49 16.07 9.57
N GLY A 82 -22.45 14.97 8.82
CA GLY A 82 -23.51 13.97 8.78
C GLY A 82 -24.00 13.63 10.20
N ASP A 83 -25.32 13.65 10.34
CA ASP A 83 -26.08 13.43 11.56
C ASP A 83 -25.54 12.26 12.41
N LEU A 84 -24.97 12.59 13.56
CA LEU A 84 -24.88 11.68 14.70
C LEU A 84 -26.24 11.69 15.39
N HIS A 85 -27.23 11.06 14.77
CA HIS A 85 -28.51 10.81 15.42
C HIS A 85 -28.31 9.69 16.45
N GLY A 86 -28.52 10.05 17.72
CA GLY A 86 -28.39 9.13 18.84
C GLY A 86 -29.51 8.10 18.87
N GLU A 87 -29.15 6.86 19.21
CA GLU A 87 -30.08 5.93 19.83
C GLU A 87 -29.70 5.82 21.31
N LEU A 88 -30.50 6.49 22.14
CA LEU A 88 -30.67 6.16 23.54
C LEU A 88 -31.80 5.12 23.60
N GLY A 89 -31.45 3.89 23.96
CA GLY A 89 -32.37 2.85 24.42
C GLY A 89 -31.84 2.28 25.73
#